data_AF-A0A7K4DT50-F1
#
_entry.id   AF-A0A7K4DT50-F1
#
_cell.length_a   1.000
_cell.length_b   1.000
_cell.length_c   1.000
_cell.angle_alpha   90.00
_cell.angle_beta   90.00
_cell.angle_gamma   90.00
#
_symmetry.space_group_name_H-M   'P 1'
#
loop_
_entity.id
_entity.type
_entity.pdbx_description
1 polymer ?
#
loop_
_entity_poly.entity_id
_entity_poly.type
_entity_poly.pdbx_seq_one_letter_code
_entity_poly.pdbx_strand_id
1 'polypeptide(L)' 'DALEGEIVTCPECGASFELAKGSDGFDLKPAQTVGEDWGQ' A
#
# COMPACT_ATOMS: atom_id res chain seq x y z
N ASP A 1 -10.83 9.76 6.13
CA ASP A 1 -9.76 10.55 5.49
C ASP A 1 -8.68 9.57 5.07
N ALA A 2 -8.09 9.75 3.90
CA ALA A 2 -7.05 8.85 3.41
C ALA A 2 -5.68 9.41 3.80
N LEU A 3 -4.83 8.58 4.41
CA LEU A 3 -3.52 9.02 4.93
C LEU A 3 -2.37 8.42 4.11
N GLU A 4 -1.29 9.18 3.96
CA GLU A 4 -0.05 8.65 3.38
C GLU A 4 0.48 7.50 4.24
N GLY A 5 0.86 6.39 3.61
CA GLY A 5 1.28 5.16 4.27
C GLY A 5 0.12 4.25 4.72
N GLU A 6 -1.14 4.65 4.51
CA GLU A 6 -2.28 3.77 4.77
C GLU A 6 -2.28 2.59 3.80
N ILE A 7 -2.52 1.39 4.35
CA ILE A 7 -2.68 0.17 3.56
C ILE A 7 -4.15 -0.03 3.23
N VAL A 8 -4.47 -0.08 1.94
CA VAL A 8 -5.80 -0.38 1.42
C VAL A 8 -5.82 -1.75 0.76
N THR A 9 -6.94 -2.46 0.88
CA THR A 9 -7.11 -3.79 0.28
C THR A 9 -8.07 -3.70 -0.89
N CYS A 10 -7.68 -4.22 -2.06
CA CYS A 10 -8.57 -4.31 -3.20
C CYS A 10 -9.70 -5.31 -2.91
N PRO A 11 -10.97 -4.90 -2.94
CA PRO A 11 -12.10 -5.79 -2.61
C PRO A 11 -12.33 -6.88 -3.66
N GLU A 12 -11.76 -6.75 -4.86
CA GLU A 12 -11.96 -7.68 -5.97
C GLU A 12 -10.94 -8.82 -5.98
N CYS A 13 -9.66 -8.53 -5.70
CA CYS A 13 -8.58 -9.52 -5.76
C CYS A 13 -7.88 -9.77 -4.42
N GLY A 14 -8.20 -9.00 -3.38
CA GLY A 14 -7.59 -9.12 -2.06
C GLY A 14 -6.14 -8.60 -1.97
N ALA A 15 -5.60 -8.01 -3.04
CA ALA A 15 -4.26 -7.45 -3.00
C ALA A 15 -4.19 -6.20 -2.10
N SER A 16 -3.08 -6.05 -1.40
CA SER A 16 -2.82 -4.89 -0.52
C SER A 16 -1.95 -3.86 -1.22
N PHE A 17 -2.29 -2.59 -1.05
CA PHE A 17 -1.58 -1.44 -1.61
C PHE A 17 -1.35 -0.37 -0.55
N GLU A 18 -0.24 0.33 -0.63
CA GLU A 18 0.10 1.48 0.22
C GLU A 18 -0.21 2.79 -0.54
N LEU A 19 -0.84 3.74 0.15
CA LEU A 19 -1.05 5.09 -0.35
C LEU A 19 0.24 5.91 -0.29
N ALA A 20 0.68 6.40 -1.45
CA ALA A 20 1.81 7.33 -1.57
C ALA A 20 1.35 8.66 -2.14
N LYS A 21 1.82 9.80 -1.63
CA LYS A 21 1.51 11.10 -2.26
C LYS A 21 2.10 11.20 -3.65
N GLY A 22 1.23 11.52 -4.61
CA GLY A 22 1.56 11.86 -5.98
C GLY A 22 1.48 13.35 -6.24
N SER A 23 1.68 13.74 -7.50
CA SER A 23 1.51 15.14 -7.92
C SER A 23 0.06 15.59 -7.95
N ASP A 24 -0.89 14.64 -8.09
CA ASP A 24 -2.34 14.90 -8.15
C ASP A 24 -3.10 13.92 -7.23
N GLY A 25 -2.83 13.99 -5.93
CA GLY A 25 -3.48 13.15 -4.92
C GLY A 25 -2.64 11.97 -4.46
N PHE A 26 -3.23 10.78 -4.41
CA PHE A 26 -2.56 9.55 -3.95
C PHE A 26 -2.36 8.56 -5.11
N ASP A 27 -1.17 8.00 -5.17
CA ASP A 27 -0.81 6.84 -5.97
C ASP A 27 -0.88 5.56 -5.11
N LEU A 28 -1.09 4.42 -5.77
CA LEU A 28 -1.08 3.10 -5.12
C LEU A 28 0.21 2.37 -5.46
N LYS A 29 0.96 1.97 -4.43
CA LYS A 29 2.11 1.07 -4.55
C LYS A 29 1.75 -0.31 -3.99
N PRO A 30 2.25 -1.43 -4.54
CA PRO A 30 2.07 -2.73 -3.90
C PRO A 30 2.55 -2.65 -2.45
N ALA A 31 1.69 -3.02 -1.50
CA ALA A 31 2.08 -3.03 -0.10
C ALA A 31 3.13 -4.12 0.12
N GLN A 32 4.12 -3.85 0.96
CA GLN A 32 5.10 -4.87 1.31
C GLN A 32 4.40 -6.03 2.03
N THR A 33 4.63 -7.25 1.57
CA THR A 33 4.18 -8.44 2.30
C THR A 33 5.10 -8.59 3.51
N VAL A 34 4.55 -8.66 4.73
CA VAL A 34 5.31 -9.07 5.92
C VAL A 34 5.91 -10.44 5.62
N GLY A 35 7.23 -10.51 5.42
CA GLY A 35 7.92 -11.79 5.23
C GLY A 35 9.17 -11.80 4.37
N GLU A 36 9.41 -10.83 3.48
CA GLU A 36 10.51 -10.98 2.50
C GLU A 36 11.91 -10.60 3.05
N ASP A 37 12.01 -9.79 4.11
CA ASP A 37 13.32 -9.42 4.69
C ASP A 37 13.20 -8.89 6.15
N TRP A 38 12.47 -9.60 7.01
CA TRP A 38 12.41 -9.27 8.45
C TRP A 38 13.29 -10.23 9.28
N GLY A 39 14.51 -10.51 8.80
CA GLY A 39 15.42 -11.41 9.50
C GLY A 39 16.60 -11.94 8.68
N GLN A 40 17.45 -11.07 8.15
CA GLN A 40 18.85 -11.42 7.88
C GLN A 40 19.77 -10.75 8.90
#